data_AF-A0A938LLS7-F1
#
_entry.id   AF-A0A938LLS7-F1
#
_cell.length_a   1.000
_cell.length_b   1.000
_cell.length_c   1.000
_cell.angle_alpha   90.00
_cell.angle_beta   90.00
_cell.angle_gamma   90.00
#
_symmetry.space_group_name_H-M   'P 1'
#
loop_
_entity.id
_entity.type
_entity.pdbx_description
1 polymer ?
#
loop_
_entity_poly.entity_id
_entity_poly.type
_entity_poly.pdbx_seq_one_letter_code
_entity_poly.pdbx_strand_id
1 'polypeptide(L)'
;MAILASRFCKVALAALGTLAALAVLGLAGCSPAPPEEGAKPKPKVEPTGPHASLLRLFPNVGDVSDWKAQGDARVYGPVANPAEGVEAVEADLPAGAATLKGYGYAKSATRKYARGQAETVTLRVFEMKVPQDAFGVFSVSASGTTFPNIGLAARMSTNTLWLVKGSYVATVDYSGTMDPTPVLMDFGRWVADQVSSAGYRPAILDNFPLKSLEGERYYLHAFATLAMLPFVPRGDAQAMARALALSPDTEMAVMGYQSSRPGAPNYLFLVRYPTEADAQAAYKMYVESYLAQSTYPPEQNIAVAPPVQSYLAGTFNAEENSLSDQLAKLLAALGG
;
A
#
# COMPACT_ATOMS: atom_id res chain seq x y z
N MET A 1 -38.76 -52.40 -6.00
CA MET A 1 -37.59 -53.08 -6.58
C MET A 1 -36.45 -52.94 -5.57
N ALA A 2 -36.28 -53.94 -4.71
CA ALA A 2 -35.28 -55.01 -4.83
C ALA A 2 -33.85 -54.50 -4.50
N ILE A 3 -33.36 -54.67 -3.26
CA ILE A 3 -32.48 -55.78 -2.75
C ILE A 3 -31.08 -55.70 -3.40
N LEU A 4 -29.95 -55.50 -2.69
CA LEU A 4 -29.13 -56.41 -1.85
C LEU A 4 -28.15 -55.50 -1.04
N ALA A 5 -27.81 -55.62 0.25
CA ALA A 5 -27.54 -56.72 1.18
C ALA A 5 -26.24 -57.53 0.93
N SER A 6 -25.47 -57.72 2.02
CA SER A 6 -24.41 -58.71 2.29
C SER A 6 -22.96 -58.24 2.06
N ARG A 7 -21.94 -58.59 2.86
CA ARG A 7 -21.83 -59.43 4.08
C ARG A 7 -20.44 -59.23 4.74
N PHE A 8 -20.43 -59.22 6.08
CA PHE A 8 -19.53 -59.91 7.02
C PHE A 8 -18.19 -60.51 6.55
N CYS A 9 -17.13 -60.25 7.34
CA CYS A 9 -16.36 -61.33 7.97
C CYS A 9 -15.69 -60.86 9.30
N LYS A 10 -16.10 -61.49 10.41
CA LYS A 10 -15.36 -61.60 11.68
C LYS A 10 -14.73 -62.99 11.69
N VAL A 11 -13.46 -63.12 12.07
CA VAL A 11 -12.94 -64.34 12.74
C VAL A 11 -11.97 -63.91 13.85
N ALA A 12 -12.08 -64.60 14.98
CA ALA A 12 -11.39 -64.42 16.25
C ALA A 12 -10.44 -65.60 16.54
N LEU A 13 -9.87 -65.62 17.76
CA LEU A 13 -9.05 -66.63 18.47
C LEU A 13 -7.53 -66.57 18.20
N ALA A 14 -6.59 -66.41 19.13
CA ALA A 14 -6.39 -66.69 20.58
C ALA A 14 -5.39 -67.84 20.83
N ALA A 15 -4.46 -67.61 21.78
CA ALA A 15 -3.72 -68.54 22.68
C ALA A 15 -2.21 -68.18 22.73
N LEU A 16 -1.69 -67.62 23.84
CA LEU A 16 -1.20 -68.25 25.08
C LEU A 16 0.10 -69.08 24.92
N GLY A 17 1.18 -68.60 25.56
CA GLY A 17 2.45 -69.32 25.70
C GLY A 17 3.46 -68.52 26.55
N THR A 18 3.41 -68.71 27.86
CA THR A 18 4.34 -68.23 28.89
C THR A 18 5.71 -68.91 28.83
N LEU A 19 6.81 -68.16 28.98
CA LEU A 19 7.98 -68.59 29.77
C LEU A 19 8.82 -67.38 30.21
N ALA A 20 9.17 -67.39 31.50
CA ALA A 20 9.83 -66.33 32.24
C ALA A 20 11.36 -66.39 32.13
N ALA A 21 12.02 -65.22 32.22
CA ALA A 21 13.38 -65.09 32.75
C ALA A 21 13.56 -63.71 33.42
N LEU A 22 13.79 -63.74 34.74
CA LEU A 22 14.49 -62.73 35.56
C LEU A 22 15.89 -62.45 34.95
N ALA A 23 16.62 -61.34 35.12
CA ALA A 23 16.61 -60.11 35.92
C ALA A 23 17.44 -59.07 35.13
N VAL A 24 17.40 -57.76 35.39
CA VAL A 24 18.31 -57.04 36.32
C VAL A 24 17.75 -55.62 36.52
N LEU A 25 17.79 -55.17 37.78
CA LEU A 25 17.40 -53.84 38.22
C LEU A 25 18.25 -52.72 37.59
N GLY A 26 17.57 -51.67 37.12
CA GLY A 26 18.14 -50.34 36.92
C GLY A 26 17.13 -49.29 37.35
N LEU A 27 17.14 -48.93 38.64
CA LEU A 27 16.37 -47.80 39.17
C LEU A 27 17.08 -46.50 38.76
N ALA A 28 16.69 -45.92 37.63
CA ALA A 28 16.93 -44.51 37.34
C ALA A 28 15.66 -43.73 37.73
N GLY A 29 15.79 -42.85 38.72
CA GLY A 29 14.69 -42.09 39.28
C GLY A 29 14.03 -41.15 38.27
N CYS A 30 12.75 -41.38 37.97
CA CYS A 30 11.87 -40.36 37.42
C CYS A 30 11.52 -39.38 38.55
N SER A 31 12.19 -38.22 38.57
CA SER A 31 11.69 -37.06 39.30
C SER A 31 10.70 -36.33 38.39
N PRO A 32 9.42 -36.16 38.76
CA PRO A 32 8.51 -35.33 37.99
C PRO A 32 8.97 -33.88 38.09
N ALA A 33 9.31 -33.28 36.94
CA ALA A 33 9.57 -31.85 36.87
C ALA A 33 8.33 -31.09 37.39
N PRO A 34 8.50 -30.04 38.21
CA PRO A 34 7.39 -29.22 38.64
C PRO A 34 6.74 -28.53 37.43
N PRO A 35 5.44 -28.24 37.50
CA PRO A 35 4.75 -27.52 36.42
C PRO A 35 5.46 -26.19 36.19
N GLU A 36 5.75 -25.91 34.92
CA GLU A 36 6.33 -24.64 34.46
C GLU A 36 5.40 -23.50 34.91
N GLU A 37 5.78 -22.88 36.04
CA GLU A 37 5.18 -21.69 36.60
C GLU A 37 5.27 -20.60 35.53
N GLY A 38 4.10 -20.05 35.16
CA GLY A 38 3.91 -19.17 34.02
C GLY A 38 5.05 -18.17 33.85
N ALA A 39 5.84 -18.36 32.80
CA ALA A 39 6.86 -17.42 32.40
C ALA A 39 6.19 -16.07 32.17
N LYS A 40 6.45 -15.12 33.07
CA LYS A 40 6.05 -13.72 32.90
C LYS A 40 6.50 -13.28 31.50
N PRO A 41 5.64 -12.62 30.70
CA PRO A 41 6.04 -12.14 29.39
C PRO A 41 7.29 -11.28 29.57
N LYS A 42 8.38 -11.66 28.89
CA LYS A 42 9.61 -10.87 28.91
C LYS A 42 9.26 -9.44 28.46
N PRO A 43 9.77 -8.40 29.13
CA PRO A 43 9.50 -7.03 28.73
C PRO A 43 9.91 -6.85 27.26
N LYS A 44 9.02 -6.24 26.48
CA LYS A 44 9.24 -5.92 25.08
C LYS A 44 10.47 -5.03 24.99
N VAL A 45 11.59 -5.57 24.51
CA VAL A 45 12.84 -4.81 24.37
C VAL A 45 12.64 -3.83 23.22
N GLU A 46 12.64 -2.53 23.53
CA GLU A 46 12.53 -1.50 22.50
C GLU A 46 13.80 -1.51 21.62
N PRO A 47 13.66 -1.45 20.28
CA PRO A 47 14.80 -1.33 19.40
C PRO A 47 15.60 -0.05 19.70
N THR A 48 16.92 -0.16 19.75
CA THR A 48 17.84 0.98 19.90
C THR A 48 18.70 1.16 18.65
N GLY A 49 19.17 2.38 18.40
CA GLY A 49 20.06 2.69 17.28
C GLY A 49 19.38 3.39 16.09
N PRO A 50 20.09 3.56 14.96
CA PRO A 50 19.69 4.47 13.88
C PRO A 50 18.37 4.11 13.16
N HIS A 51 17.94 2.86 13.28
CA HIS A 51 16.73 2.34 12.64
C HIS A 51 15.64 1.94 13.64
N ALA A 52 15.79 2.29 14.91
CA ALA A 52 14.83 1.98 15.97
C ALA A 52 13.39 2.37 15.61
N SER A 53 13.21 3.54 14.99
CA SER A 53 11.91 4.07 14.56
C SER A 53 11.17 3.17 13.55
N LEU A 54 11.92 2.47 12.69
CA LEU A 54 11.40 1.51 11.72
C LEU A 54 11.21 0.13 12.37
N LEU A 55 12.21 -0.34 13.11
CA LEU A 55 12.21 -1.70 13.66
C LEU A 55 11.07 -1.93 14.65
N ARG A 56 10.63 -0.90 15.38
CA ARG A 56 9.46 -0.99 16.28
C ARG A 56 8.14 -1.28 15.56
N LEU A 57 8.07 -1.04 14.24
CA LEU A 57 6.87 -1.26 13.43
C LEU A 57 6.69 -2.75 13.06
N PHE A 58 7.68 -3.60 13.34
CA PHE A 58 7.64 -5.02 13.06
C PHE A 58 7.12 -5.80 14.26
N PRO A 59 6.11 -6.66 14.10
CA PRO A 59 5.64 -7.50 15.21
C PRO A 59 6.71 -8.49 15.66
N ASN A 60 6.76 -8.72 16.97
CA ASN A 60 7.52 -9.78 17.60
C ASN A 60 6.63 -11.00 17.83
N VAL A 61 7.20 -12.04 18.44
CA VAL A 61 6.45 -13.26 18.77
C VAL A 61 5.28 -12.93 19.70
N GLY A 62 4.07 -13.30 19.29
CA GLY A 62 2.83 -13.07 20.04
C GLY A 62 2.18 -11.71 19.81
N ASP A 63 2.82 -10.80 19.06
CA ASP A 63 2.24 -9.49 18.73
C ASP A 63 1.10 -9.62 17.70
N VAL A 64 1.20 -10.59 16.78
CA VAL A 64 0.18 -10.89 15.74
C VAL A 64 -0.08 -12.39 15.69
N SER A 65 -1.13 -12.85 16.39
CA SER A 65 -1.55 -14.25 16.45
C SER A 65 -0.36 -15.20 16.74
N ASP A 66 -0.21 -16.24 15.93
CA ASP A 66 0.77 -17.32 16.00
C ASP A 66 1.90 -17.18 14.96
N TRP A 67 2.01 -16.00 14.32
CA TRP A 67 3.04 -15.71 13.34
C TRP A 67 4.42 -15.58 13.99
N LYS A 68 5.43 -16.21 13.39
CA LYS A 68 6.81 -16.20 13.89
C LYS A 68 7.72 -15.52 12.87
N ALA A 69 8.53 -14.57 13.34
CA ALA A 69 9.54 -13.94 12.51
C ALA A 69 10.58 -14.96 12.01
N GLN A 70 10.85 -14.93 10.71
CA GLN A 70 11.91 -15.71 10.08
C GLN A 70 13.21 -14.88 10.06
N GLY A 71 13.84 -14.79 11.23
CA GLY A 71 15.08 -14.02 11.42
C GLY A 71 14.86 -12.53 11.69
N ASP A 72 15.95 -11.77 11.64
CA ASP A 72 15.93 -10.33 11.89
C ASP A 72 15.38 -9.53 10.71
N ALA A 73 14.81 -8.36 11.02
CA ALA A 73 14.41 -7.43 9.98
C ALA A 73 15.66 -6.93 9.26
N ARG A 74 15.65 -6.99 7.92
CA ARG A 74 16.70 -6.39 7.09
C ARG A 74 16.37 -4.92 6.90
N VAL A 75 17.36 -4.05 6.99
CA VAL A 75 17.19 -2.61 6.94
C VAL A 75 17.97 -2.02 5.78
N TYR A 76 17.42 -0.98 5.17
CA TYR A 76 17.93 -0.29 3.99
C TYR A 76 17.87 1.24 4.21
N GLY A 77 18.80 1.99 3.64
CA GLY A 77 18.89 3.46 3.78
C GLY A 77 20.14 3.92 4.55
N PRO A 78 20.39 5.25 4.64
CA PRO A 78 21.66 5.81 5.05
C PRO A 78 21.95 5.59 6.54
N VAL A 79 22.62 4.47 6.80
CA VAL A 79 23.72 4.22 7.76
C VAL A 79 24.66 3.15 7.18
N ALA A 80 24.14 2.29 6.29
CA ALA A 80 24.93 1.65 5.24
C ALA A 80 24.83 2.54 3.99
N ASN A 81 25.98 2.80 3.35
CA ASN A 81 26.17 3.49 2.07
C ASN A 81 24.87 3.83 1.26
N PRO A 82 24.59 5.11 0.91
CA PRO A 82 23.44 5.49 0.10
C PRO A 82 23.29 4.74 -1.24
N ALA A 83 24.40 4.21 -1.78
CA ALA A 83 24.38 3.31 -2.93
C ALA A 83 23.78 1.92 -2.59
N GLU A 84 24.10 1.35 -1.41
CA GLU A 84 23.62 0.03 -0.98
C GLU A 84 22.15 0.03 -0.58
N GLY A 85 21.65 1.11 0.03
CA GLY A 85 20.24 1.19 0.45
C GLY A 85 19.26 1.21 -0.72
N VAL A 86 19.67 1.75 -1.85
CA VAL A 86 18.84 1.89 -3.06
C VAL A 86 18.95 0.66 -3.96
N GLU A 87 20.16 0.17 -4.22
CA GLU A 87 20.38 -1.06 -5.00
C GLU A 87 19.70 -2.27 -4.34
N ALA A 88 19.64 -2.29 -3.01
CA ALA A 88 18.94 -3.35 -2.27
C ALA A 88 17.41 -3.23 -2.31
N VAL A 89 16.84 -2.02 -2.33
CA VAL A 89 15.39 -1.83 -2.56
C VAL A 89 15.02 -2.19 -3.99
N GLU A 90 15.86 -1.89 -4.98
CA GLU A 90 15.68 -2.35 -6.36
C GLU A 90 15.78 -3.87 -6.47
N ALA A 91 16.65 -4.51 -5.69
CA ALA A 91 16.77 -5.97 -5.64
C ALA A 91 15.57 -6.65 -4.95
N ASP A 92 14.98 -6.05 -3.91
CA ASP A 92 13.82 -6.60 -3.18
C ASP A 92 12.47 -6.18 -3.79
N LEU A 93 12.41 -5.02 -4.47
CA LEU A 93 11.21 -4.45 -5.07
C LEU A 93 11.54 -3.73 -6.40
N PRO A 94 11.88 -4.47 -7.47
CA PRO A 94 12.24 -3.87 -8.76
C PRO A 94 11.13 -2.95 -9.31
N ALA A 95 9.87 -3.37 -9.14
CA ALA A 95 8.69 -2.58 -9.47
C ALA A 95 8.29 -1.73 -8.26
N GLY A 96 8.78 -0.49 -8.19
CA GLY A 96 8.37 0.51 -7.19
C GLY A 96 9.52 1.34 -6.61
N ALA A 97 10.77 0.91 -6.78
CA ALA A 97 11.94 1.66 -6.34
C ALA A 97 12.02 3.06 -6.99
N ALA A 98 11.72 3.17 -8.29
CA ALA A 98 11.68 4.47 -8.99
C ALA A 98 10.63 5.43 -8.40
N THR A 99 9.46 4.90 -8.03
CA THR A 99 8.41 5.66 -7.34
C THR A 99 8.90 6.15 -5.98
N LEU A 100 9.43 5.25 -5.14
CA LEU A 100 9.97 5.62 -3.83
C LEU A 100 11.05 6.71 -3.93
N LYS A 101 11.94 6.62 -4.92
CA LYS A 101 12.96 7.65 -5.20
C LYS A 101 12.35 9.00 -5.56
N GLY A 102 11.34 9.00 -6.44
CA GLY A 102 10.64 10.21 -6.86
C GLY A 102 9.98 10.95 -5.70
N TYR A 103 9.56 10.21 -4.68
CA TYR A 103 8.90 10.72 -3.47
C TYR A 103 9.87 10.74 -2.27
N GLY A 104 11.12 11.17 -2.40
CA GLY A 104 11.93 11.47 -1.20
C GLY A 104 12.14 10.30 -0.23
N TYR A 105 12.39 9.08 -0.72
CA TYR A 105 12.76 7.91 0.10
C TYR A 105 13.87 8.24 1.12
N ALA A 106 13.66 7.83 2.38
CA ALA A 106 14.65 7.96 3.45
C ALA A 106 15.29 6.62 3.81
N LYS A 107 14.49 5.65 4.25
CA LYS A 107 14.96 4.33 4.69
C LYS A 107 13.83 3.31 4.67
N SER A 108 14.13 2.02 4.70
CA SER A 108 13.11 0.97 4.79
C SER A 108 13.60 -0.24 5.57
N ALA A 109 12.68 -1.11 5.94
CA ALA A 109 12.99 -2.41 6.48
C ALA A 109 12.03 -3.47 5.93
N THR A 110 12.48 -4.72 5.92
CA THR A 110 11.69 -5.88 5.52
C THR A 110 11.88 -7.02 6.50
N ARG A 111 10.81 -7.76 6.78
CA ARG A 111 10.87 -8.97 7.59
C ARG A 111 9.86 -9.98 7.09
N LYS A 112 10.28 -11.25 7.08
CA LYS A 112 9.42 -12.37 6.76
C LYS A 112 8.89 -13.01 8.04
N TYR A 113 7.67 -13.51 7.96
CA TYR A 113 7.00 -14.26 9.00
C TYR A 113 6.48 -15.57 8.42
N ALA A 114 6.41 -16.61 9.24
CA ALA A 114 5.81 -17.86 8.86
C ALA A 114 4.81 -18.34 9.91
N ARG A 115 3.80 -19.06 9.41
CA ARG A 115 2.84 -19.81 10.20
C ARG A 115 2.70 -21.21 9.61
N GLY A 116 2.91 -22.23 10.44
CA GLY A 116 2.96 -23.61 9.97
C GLY A 116 4.06 -23.84 8.93
N GLN A 117 3.80 -24.72 7.96
CA GLN A 117 4.75 -25.12 6.91
C GLN A 117 4.56 -24.39 5.57
N ALA A 118 3.44 -23.69 5.37
CA ALA A 118 3.02 -23.25 4.04
C ALA A 118 2.64 -21.77 3.94
N GLU A 119 2.44 -21.07 5.06
CA GLU A 119 2.00 -19.67 5.04
C GLU A 119 3.16 -18.74 5.40
N THR A 120 3.36 -17.72 4.57
CA THR A 120 4.37 -16.69 4.79
C THR A 120 3.78 -15.30 4.61
N VAL A 121 4.27 -14.35 5.39
CA VAL A 121 4.02 -12.92 5.23
C VAL A 121 5.34 -12.21 5.05
N THR A 122 5.45 -11.34 4.04
CA THR A 122 6.53 -10.38 3.92
C THR A 122 5.99 -9.00 4.27
N LEU A 123 6.43 -8.44 5.39
CA LEU A 123 6.14 -7.07 5.78
C LEU A 123 7.27 -6.17 5.32
N ARG A 124 6.95 -5.13 4.56
CA ARG A 124 7.89 -4.07 4.18
C ARG A 124 7.37 -2.74 4.71
N VAL A 125 8.27 -1.95 5.29
CA VAL A 125 7.94 -0.61 5.77
C VAL A 125 8.96 0.37 5.22
N PHE A 126 8.47 1.45 4.62
CA PHE A 126 9.24 2.52 4.02
C PHE A 126 8.99 3.80 4.80
N GLU A 127 10.05 4.47 5.21
CA GLU A 127 10.03 5.83 5.76
C GLU A 127 10.44 6.80 4.66
N MET A 128 9.57 7.77 4.39
CA MET A 128 9.82 8.88 3.47
C MET A 128 10.32 10.10 4.25
N LYS A 129 10.95 11.07 3.58
CA LYS A 129 11.46 12.29 4.23
C LYS A 129 10.34 13.12 4.86
N VAL A 130 9.20 13.22 4.18
CA VAL A 130 8.03 13.96 4.66
C VAL A 130 6.73 13.15 4.49
N PRO A 131 5.67 13.42 5.27
CA PRO A 131 4.40 12.70 5.15
C PRO A 131 3.70 12.83 3.79
N GLN A 132 3.88 13.96 3.11
CA GLN A 132 3.40 14.23 1.74
C GLN A 132 3.85 13.15 0.77
N ASP A 133 5.14 12.80 0.87
CA ASP A 133 5.80 11.83 0.01
C ASP A 133 5.21 10.43 0.19
N ALA A 134 5.00 10.03 1.45
CA ALA A 134 4.41 8.75 1.80
C ALA A 134 2.98 8.63 1.23
N PHE A 135 2.19 9.70 1.35
CA PHE A 135 0.86 9.74 0.75
C PHE A 135 0.92 9.64 -0.79
N GLY A 136 1.86 10.34 -1.42
CA GLY A 136 2.08 10.28 -2.87
C GLY A 136 2.35 8.87 -3.37
N VAL A 137 3.35 8.19 -2.79
CA VAL A 137 3.68 6.78 -3.09
C VAL A 137 2.46 5.88 -2.95
N PHE A 138 1.77 5.97 -1.82
CA PHE A 138 0.58 5.17 -1.57
C PHE A 138 -0.49 5.42 -2.62
N SER A 139 -0.78 6.68 -2.93
CA SER A 139 -1.88 7.05 -3.82
C SER A 139 -1.71 6.49 -5.24
N VAL A 140 -0.46 6.42 -5.75
CA VAL A 140 -0.13 5.94 -7.10
C VAL A 140 0.17 4.45 -7.18
N SER A 141 0.59 3.81 -6.08
CA SER A 141 1.03 2.40 -6.08
C SER A 141 -0.04 1.45 -5.55
N ALA A 142 -0.84 1.90 -4.58
CA ALA A 142 -1.81 1.06 -3.91
C ALA A 142 -3.03 0.82 -4.80
N SER A 143 -3.49 -0.43 -4.87
CA SER A 143 -4.65 -0.86 -5.66
C SER A 143 -5.56 -1.78 -4.86
N GLY A 144 -6.79 -1.98 -5.36
CA GLY A 144 -7.79 -2.84 -4.76
C GLY A 144 -8.76 -2.12 -3.83
N THR A 145 -9.42 -2.89 -2.96
CA THR A 145 -10.50 -2.40 -2.10
C THR A 145 -9.96 -1.50 -0.98
N THR A 146 -10.64 -0.40 -0.68
CA THR A 146 -10.23 0.55 0.36
C THR A 146 -10.64 0.07 1.76
N PHE A 147 -9.75 0.22 2.73
CA PHE A 147 -9.96 -0.09 4.15
C PHE A 147 -9.66 1.16 5.00
N PRO A 148 -10.66 2.00 5.30
CA PRO A 148 -10.44 3.30 5.93
C PRO A 148 -10.02 3.22 7.41
N ASN A 149 -10.16 2.04 8.04
CA ASN A 149 -9.88 1.85 9.47
C ASN A 149 -8.46 1.34 9.74
N ILE A 150 -7.55 1.39 8.76
CA ILE A 150 -6.14 1.03 8.92
C ILE A 150 -5.27 2.20 8.47
N GLY A 151 -4.46 2.71 9.40
CA GLY A 151 -3.57 3.83 9.12
C GLY A 151 -4.34 5.14 8.90
N LEU A 152 -3.84 5.98 8.00
CA LEU A 152 -4.62 7.06 7.38
C LEU A 152 -5.46 6.52 6.21
N ALA A 153 -4.89 5.60 5.44
CA ALA A 153 -5.56 4.91 4.36
C ALA A 153 -4.89 3.56 4.10
N ALA A 154 -5.68 2.59 3.65
CA ALA A 154 -5.18 1.31 3.18
C ALA A 154 -5.98 0.81 1.98
N ARG A 155 -5.31 0.06 1.08
CA ARG A 155 -5.94 -0.65 -0.04
C ARG A 155 -5.42 -2.08 -0.12
N MET A 156 -6.33 -3.02 -0.34
CA MET A 156 -6.01 -4.44 -0.40
C MET A 156 -6.35 -4.99 -1.79
N SER A 157 -5.35 -5.56 -2.45
CA SER A 157 -5.52 -6.46 -3.59
C SER A 157 -5.55 -7.90 -3.09
N THR A 158 -5.63 -8.89 -4.00
CA THR A 158 -5.81 -10.30 -3.65
C THR A 158 -4.90 -10.80 -2.53
N ASN A 159 -3.60 -10.48 -2.56
CA ASN A 159 -2.61 -10.99 -1.59
C ASN A 159 -1.73 -9.90 -0.97
N THR A 160 -2.03 -8.63 -1.24
CA THR A 160 -1.19 -7.51 -0.80
C THR A 160 -2.05 -6.41 -0.18
N LEU A 161 -1.69 -5.98 1.02
CA LEU A 161 -2.21 -4.77 1.64
C LEU A 161 -1.17 -3.66 1.54
N TRP A 162 -1.57 -2.52 1.01
CA TRP A 162 -0.84 -1.25 1.12
C TRP A 162 -1.49 -0.41 2.21
N LEU A 163 -0.68 0.27 3.03
CA LEU A 163 -1.17 1.27 3.99
C LEU A 163 -0.21 2.45 4.09
N VAL A 164 -0.75 3.60 4.48
CA VAL A 164 0.02 4.83 4.74
C VAL A 164 -0.39 5.45 6.07
N LYS A 165 0.58 5.95 6.85
CA LYS A 165 0.36 6.77 8.04
C LYS A 165 1.63 7.55 8.38
N GLY A 166 1.50 8.86 8.58
CA GLY A 166 2.64 9.76 8.79
C GLY A 166 3.58 9.74 7.59
N SER A 167 4.89 9.67 7.84
CA SER A 167 5.90 9.47 6.80
C SER A 167 6.11 8.00 6.40
N TYR A 168 5.23 7.09 6.81
CA TYR A 168 5.39 5.66 6.57
C TYR A 168 4.41 5.13 5.54
N VAL A 169 4.94 4.32 4.61
CA VAL A 169 4.17 3.44 3.73
C VAL A 169 4.55 2.01 4.06
N ALA A 170 3.60 1.08 4.12
CA ALA A 170 3.90 -0.32 4.31
C ALA A 170 3.16 -1.20 3.31
N THR A 171 3.81 -2.31 2.94
CA THR A 171 3.19 -3.41 2.20
C THR A 171 3.22 -4.68 3.04
N VAL A 172 2.10 -5.39 3.06
CA VAL A 172 1.98 -6.72 3.64
C VAL A 172 1.66 -7.68 2.52
N ASP A 173 2.60 -8.53 2.15
CA ASP A 173 2.43 -9.52 1.10
C ASP A 173 2.23 -10.90 1.73
N TYR A 174 1.10 -11.54 1.46
CA TYR A 174 0.78 -12.88 1.94
C TYR A 174 1.02 -13.93 0.85
N SER A 175 1.58 -15.07 1.23
CA SER A 175 1.69 -16.26 0.40
C SER A 175 1.23 -17.47 1.20
N GLY A 176 0.17 -18.12 0.72
CA GLY A 176 -0.46 -19.28 1.36
C GLY A 176 -1.72 -19.67 0.60
N THR A 177 -2.48 -20.63 1.14
CA THR A 177 -3.69 -21.17 0.51
C THR A 177 -5.00 -20.69 1.15
N MET A 178 -4.93 -20.16 2.37
CA MET A 178 -6.08 -19.62 3.10
C MET A 178 -6.42 -18.19 2.66
N ASP A 179 -7.63 -17.72 2.99
CA ASP A 179 -8.04 -16.33 2.79
C ASP A 179 -7.02 -15.36 3.45
N PRO A 180 -6.36 -14.49 2.66
CA PRO A 180 -5.36 -13.57 3.17
C PRO A 180 -5.96 -12.45 4.02
N THR A 181 -7.25 -12.14 3.87
CA THR A 181 -7.87 -10.92 4.40
C THR A 181 -7.63 -10.73 5.90
N PRO A 182 -7.89 -11.72 6.78
CA PRO A 182 -7.68 -11.53 8.23
C PRO A 182 -6.20 -11.26 8.56
N VAL A 183 -5.29 -11.99 7.90
CA VAL A 183 -3.83 -11.86 8.12
C VAL A 183 -3.36 -10.47 7.70
N LEU A 184 -3.75 -10.03 6.50
CA LEU A 184 -3.40 -8.71 5.99
C LEU A 184 -3.92 -7.60 6.90
N MET A 185 -5.17 -7.72 7.38
CA MET A 185 -5.76 -6.76 8.31
C MET A 185 -5.01 -6.70 9.65
N ASP A 186 -4.63 -7.83 10.23
CA ASP A 186 -3.97 -7.87 11.53
C ASP A 186 -2.56 -7.26 11.47
N PHE A 187 -1.77 -7.61 10.46
CA PHE A 187 -0.46 -6.99 10.23
C PHE A 187 -0.60 -5.50 9.91
N GLY A 188 -1.59 -5.12 9.10
CA GLY A 188 -1.83 -3.72 8.75
C GLY A 188 -2.18 -2.86 9.96
N ARG A 189 -3.08 -3.36 10.83
CA ARG A 189 -3.44 -2.70 12.09
C ARG A 189 -2.26 -2.57 13.02
N TRP A 190 -1.49 -3.64 13.19
CA TRP A 190 -0.28 -3.62 14.00
C TRP A 190 0.64 -2.46 13.59
N VAL A 191 1.00 -2.38 12.31
CA VAL A 191 1.88 -1.32 11.79
C VAL A 191 1.25 0.05 12.03
N ALA A 192 -0.04 0.21 11.72
CA ALA A 192 -0.74 1.47 11.91
C ALA A 192 -0.74 1.94 13.38
N ASP A 193 -0.92 1.04 14.33
CA ASP A 193 -0.98 1.34 15.77
C ASP A 193 0.39 1.74 16.34
N GLN A 194 1.48 1.24 15.75
CA GLN A 194 2.84 1.62 16.15
C GLN A 194 3.29 2.99 15.60
N VAL A 195 2.59 3.54 14.60
CA VAL A 195 2.86 4.89 14.09
C VAL A 195 2.12 5.93 14.93
N SER A 196 2.88 6.75 15.67
CA SER A 196 2.32 7.78 16.56
C SER A 196 1.76 9.01 15.86
N SER A 197 2.16 9.28 14.61
CA SER A 197 1.64 10.40 13.82
C SER A 197 0.17 10.17 13.44
N ALA A 198 -0.66 11.20 13.49
CA ALA A 198 -2.06 11.15 13.07
C ALA A 198 -2.24 10.93 11.54
N GLY A 199 -1.17 11.03 10.75
CA GLY A 199 -1.24 10.98 9.30
C GLY A 199 -1.19 12.36 8.64
N TYR A 200 -0.97 12.38 7.34
CA TYR A 200 -1.03 13.58 6.51
C TYR A 200 -1.92 13.36 5.31
N ARG A 201 -2.96 14.18 5.20
CA ARG A 201 -3.82 14.24 4.03
C ARG A 201 -3.53 15.55 3.29
N PRO A 202 -3.11 15.51 2.01
CA PRO A 202 -2.89 16.73 1.24
C PRO A 202 -4.14 17.61 1.17
N ALA A 203 -4.02 18.87 1.60
CA ALA A 203 -5.15 19.82 1.64
C ALA A 203 -5.77 20.07 0.25
N ILE A 204 -4.98 19.93 -0.83
CA ILE A 204 -5.47 20.04 -2.20
C ILE A 204 -6.62 19.06 -2.50
N LEU A 205 -6.67 17.91 -1.83
CA LEU A 205 -7.72 16.91 -2.00
C LEU A 205 -9.07 17.35 -1.43
N ASP A 206 -9.09 18.32 -0.52
CA ASP A 206 -10.31 18.76 0.16
C ASP A 206 -11.12 19.76 -0.68
N ASN A 207 -10.53 20.26 -1.79
CA ASN A 207 -11.24 21.12 -2.75
C ASN A 207 -12.16 20.34 -3.70
N PHE A 208 -11.99 19.01 -3.78
CA PHE A 208 -12.77 18.22 -4.71
C PHE A 208 -14.22 18.09 -4.26
N PRO A 209 -15.18 18.11 -5.21
CA PRO A 209 -16.57 17.81 -4.94
C PRO A 209 -16.78 16.49 -4.19
N LEU A 210 -17.89 16.42 -3.44
CA LEU A 210 -18.34 15.17 -2.83
C LEU A 210 -18.70 14.14 -3.90
N LYS A 211 -18.85 12.87 -3.47
CA LYS A 211 -19.19 11.71 -4.33
C LYS A 211 -18.08 11.27 -5.30
N SER A 212 -16.82 11.63 -5.02
CA SER A 212 -15.67 10.94 -5.61
C SER A 212 -15.77 9.43 -5.37
N LEU A 213 -15.35 8.61 -6.32
CA LEU A 213 -15.21 7.18 -6.12
C LEU A 213 -14.17 6.88 -5.02
N GLU A 214 -14.49 5.94 -4.15
CA GLU A 214 -13.53 5.45 -3.17
C GLU A 214 -12.38 4.74 -3.89
N GLY A 215 -11.16 4.93 -3.40
CA GLY A 215 -9.97 4.34 -4.03
C GLY A 215 -9.44 5.11 -5.25
N GLU A 216 -10.23 5.97 -5.89
CA GLU A 216 -9.82 6.75 -7.07
C GLU A 216 -9.29 8.13 -6.67
N ARG A 217 -8.22 8.16 -5.87
CA ARG A 217 -7.59 9.39 -5.38
C ARG A 217 -6.08 9.30 -5.51
N TYR A 218 -5.52 10.27 -6.21
CA TYR A 218 -4.10 10.36 -6.54
C TYR A 218 -3.55 11.72 -6.11
N TYR A 219 -2.35 11.73 -5.58
CA TYR A 219 -1.59 12.93 -5.25
C TYR A 219 -0.19 12.80 -5.84
N LEU A 220 0.21 13.79 -6.62
CA LEU A 220 1.45 13.77 -7.39
C LEU A 220 2.22 15.07 -7.19
N HIS A 221 3.49 14.92 -6.81
CA HIS A 221 4.53 15.94 -7.00
C HIS A 221 5.77 15.36 -7.71
N ALA A 222 5.78 14.04 -7.97
CA ALA A 222 6.80 13.35 -8.73
C ALA A 222 6.21 12.93 -10.09
N PHE A 223 6.21 13.83 -11.06
CA PHE A 223 5.41 13.68 -12.29
C PHE A 223 5.81 12.55 -13.22
N ALA A 224 6.98 11.93 -13.03
CA ALA A 224 7.30 10.65 -13.66
C ALA A 224 6.24 9.57 -13.35
N THR A 225 5.54 9.69 -12.21
CA THR A 225 4.47 8.76 -11.80
C THR A 225 3.13 8.98 -12.50
N LEU A 226 2.97 10.03 -13.30
CA LEU A 226 1.82 10.17 -14.19
C LEU A 226 1.68 8.97 -15.14
N ALA A 227 2.79 8.38 -15.58
CA ALA A 227 2.79 7.19 -16.43
C ALA A 227 2.21 5.93 -15.76
N MET A 228 2.08 5.94 -14.42
CA MET A 228 1.50 4.84 -13.66
C MET A 228 -0.03 4.92 -13.58
N LEU A 229 -0.61 6.08 -13.89
CA LEU A 229 -2.04 6.29 -13.78
C LEU A 229 -2.76 5.62 -14.95
N PRO A 230 -3.78 4.77 -14.70
CA PRO A 230 -4.39 3.94 -15.74
C PRO A 230 -5.16 4.74 -16.81
N PHE A 231 -5.49 6.00 -16.52
CA PHE A 231 -6.24 6.91 -17.39
C PHE A 231 -5.38 7.95 -18.10
N VAL A 232 -4.09 8.05 -17.78
CA VAL A 232 -3.18 8.90 -18.54
C VAL A 232 -2.84 8.18 -19.85
N PRO A 233 -3.03 8.79 -21.03
CA PRO A 233 -2.72 8.15 -22.30
C PRO A 233 -1.28 7.62 -22.32
N ARG A 234 -1.08 6.37 -22.75
CA ARG A 234 0.20 5.64 -22.68
C ARG A 234 1.33 6.17 -23.58
N GLY A 235 1.22 7.40 -24.07
CA GLY A 235 2.13 7.99 -25.06
C GLY A 235 3.14 8.99 -24.52
N ASP A 236 2.78 9.87 -23.58
CA ASP A 236 3.72 10.92 -23.15
C ASP A 236 3.34 11.59 -21.82
N ALA A 237 3.43 10.85 -20.71
CA ALA A 237 3.31 11.41 -19.37
C ALA A 237 4.26 12.61 -19.15
N GLN A 238 5.40 12.64 -19.86
CA GLN A 238 6.31 13.78 -19.83
C GLN A 238 5.80 14.98 -20.64
N ALA A 239 5.17 14.78 -21.81
CA ALA A 239 4.50 15.88 -22.50
C ALA A 239 3.34 16.40 -21.71
N MET A 240 2.57 15.54 -21.03
CA MET A 240 1.52 16.01 -20.15
C MET A 240 2.10 16.89 -19.02
N ALA A 241 3.17 16.42 -18.38
CA ALA A 241 3.87 17.20 -17.37
C ALA A 241 4.42 18.53 -17.92
N ARG A 242 5.03 18.52 -19.12
CA ARG A 242 5.52 19.74 -19.79
C ARG A 242 4.39 20.68 -20.15
N ALA A 243 3.31 20.18 -20.75
CA ALA A 243 2.17 20.95 -21.21
C ALA A 243 1.44 21.62 -20.05
N LEU A 244 1.35 20.94 -18.91
CA LEU A 244 0.79 21.49 -17.67
C LEU A 244 1.83 22.23 -16.81
N ALA A 245 3.05 22.49 -17.31
CA ALA A 245 4.12 23.16 -16.56
C ALA A 245 4.40 22.56 -15.17
N LEU A 246 4.29 21.25 -15.02
CA LEU A 246 4.46 20.58 -13.74
C LEU A 246 5.94 20.58 -13.31
N SER A 247 6.21 20.92 -12.06
CA SER A 247 7.55 21.02 -11.49
C SER A 247 7.53 20.52 -10.04
N PRO A 248 8.67 20.20 -9.41
CA PRO A 248 8.70 19.78 -8.01
C PRO A 248 8.02 20.73 -7.01
N ASP A 249 7.78 21.99 -7.40
CA ASP A 249 7.07 22.99 -6.59
C ASP A 249 5.55 23.02 -6.85
N THR A 250 5.05 22.23 -7.80
CA THR A 250 3.62 22.06 -8.04
C THR A 250 3.08 20.82 -7.32
N GLU A 251 1.82 20.91 -6.92
CA GLU A 251 1.07 19.77 -6.39
C GLU A 251 -0.08 19.45 -7.33
N MET A 252 -0.25 18.18 -7.67
CA MET A 252 -1.37 17.72 -8.46
C MET A 252 -2.19 16.70 -7.69
N ALA A 253 -3.49 16.85 -7.73
CA ALA A 253 -4.44 15.87 -7.24
C ALA A 253 -5.36 15.42 -8.38
N VAL A 254 -5.76 14.15 -8.34
CA VAL A 254 -6.73 13.58 -9.28
C VAL A 254 -7.77 12.79 -8.50
N MET A 255 -9.04 12.97 -8.85
CA MET A 255 -10.15 12.18 -8.31
C MET A 255 -11.03 11.59 -9.41
N GLY A 256 -11.38 10.32 -9.25
CA GLY A 256 -12.33 9.63 -10.11
C GLY A 256 -13.78 9.85 -9.68
N TYR A 257 -14.67 9.92 -10.65
CA TYR A 257 -16.12 10.04 -10.48
C TYR A 257 -16.82 9.02 -11.35
N GLN A 258 -17.99 8.58 -10.89
CA GLN A 258 -18.84 7.67 -11.65
C GLN A 258 -19.22 8.33 -12.98
N SER A 259 -19.02 7.60 -14.08
CA SER A 259 -19.52 8.01 -15.39
C SER A 259 -20.84 7.31 -15.72
N SER A 260 -21.46 7.76 -16.81
CA SER A 260 -22.59 7.12 -17.49
C SER A 260 -22.26 5.69 -17.94
N ARG A 261 -20.98 5.37 -18.17
CA ARG A 261 -20.48 4.07 -18.62
C ARG A 261 -20.02 3.22 -17.43
N PRO A 262 -20.64 2.06 -17.18
CA PRO A 262 -20.21 1.17 -16.11
C PRO A 262 -18.72 0.79 -16.24
N GLY A 263 -17.96 0.92 -15.15
CA GLY A 263 -16.55 0.53 -15.10
C GLY A 263 -15.56 1.49 -15.78
N ALA A 264 -16.01 2.65 -16.27
CA ALA A 264 -15.14 3.64 -16.91
C ALA A 264 -15.24 5.00 -16.19
N PRO A 265 -14.57 5.18 -15.04
CA PRO A 265 -14.63 6.44 -14.29
C PRO A 265 -14.09 7.62 -15.11
N ASN A 266 -14.64 8.80 -14.83
CA ASN A 266 -14.09 10.06 -15.33
C ASN A 266 -13.23 10.72 -14.27
N TYR A 267 -12.14 11.37 -14.67
CA TYR A 267 -11.17 11.93 -13.72
C TYR A 267 -11.13 13.45 -13.82
N LEU A 268 -11.31 14.10 -12.66
CA LEU A 268 -10.97 15.51 -12.45
C LEU A 268 -9.54 15.60 -11.94
N PHE A 269 -8.80 16.58 -12.44
CA PHE A 269 -7.52 16.96 -11.85
C PHE A 269 -7.55 18.40 -11.36
N LEU A 270 -6.72 18.66 -10.35
CA LEU A 270 -6.43 19.98 -9.80
C LEU A 270 -4.92 20.10 -9.63
N VAL A 271 -4.33 21.16 -10.17
CA VAL A 271 -2.92 21.50 -9.98
C VAL A 271 -2.84 22.80 -9.18
N ARG A 272 -2.04 22.82 -8.12
CA ARG A 272 -1.66 24.01 -7.37
C ARG A 272 -0.25 24.43 -7.77
N TYR A 273 -0.11 25.64 -8.27
CA TYR A 273 1.16 26.25 -8.62
C TYR A 273 1.67 27.16 -7.48
N PRO A 274 2.96 27.53 -7.48
CA PRO A 274 3.51 28.45 -6.49
C PRO A 274 2.82 29.82 -6.49
N THR A 275 2.44 30.33 -7.68
CA THR A 275 1.78 31.63 -7.83
C THR A 275 0.61 31.59 -8.83
N GLU A 276 -0.26 32.61 -8.77
CA GLU A 276 -1.27 32.91 -9.79
C GLU A 276 -0.67 33.06 -11.19
N ALA A 277 0.48 33.74 -11.29
CA ALA A 277 1.16 33.96 -12.55
C ALA A 277 1.61 32.65 -13.20
N ASP A 278 2.08 31.70 -12.38
CA ASP A 278 2.49 30.36 -12.85
C ASP A 278 1.29 29.56 -13.37
N ALA A 279 0.16 29.60 -12.66
CA ALA A 279 -1.08 28.94 -13.11
C ALA A 279 -1.58 29.53 -14.44
N GLN A 280 -1.51 30.86 -14.59
CA GLN A 280 -1.87 31.54 -15.83
C GLN A 280 -0.92 31.22 -16.99
N ALA A 281 0.38 31.10 -16.73
CA ALA A 281 1.36 30.70 -17.72
C ALA A 281 1.14 29.24 -18.16
N ALA A 282 0.87 28.33 -17.21
CA ALA A 282 0.56 26.94 -17.50
C ALA A 282 -0.71 26.78 -18.35
N TYR A 283 -1.79 27.51 -18.02
CA TYR A 283 -3.02 27.52 -18.81
C TYR A 283 -2.76 27.97 -20.26
N LYS A 284 -2.04 29.07 -20.46
CA LYS A 284 -1.70 29.57 -21.80
C LYS A 284 -0.87 28.56 -22.59
N MET A 285 0.16 27.99 -21.96
CA MET A 285 0.98 26.97 -22.61
C MET A 285 0.15 25.74 -23.00
N TYR A 286 -0.76 25.29 -22.14
CA TYR A 286 -1.59 24.14 -22.41
C TYR A 286 -2.60 24.39 -23.55
N VAL A 287 -3.41 25.44 -23.42
CA VAL A 287 -4.51 25.71 -24.38
C VAL A 287 -4.00 26.30 -25.68
N GLU A 288 -3.12 27.30 -25.61
CA GLU A 288 -2.70 28.06 -26.79
C GLU A 288 -1.57 27.36 -27.57
N SER A 289 -0.79 26.48 -26.92
CA SER A 289 0.34 25.78 -27.58
C SER A 289 0.10 24.29 -27.74
N TYR A 290 -0.17 23.56 -26.64
CA TYR A 290 -0.24 22.09 -26.69
C TYR A 290 -1.52 21.58 -27.37
N LEU A 291 -2.69 21.98 -26.88
CA LEU A 291 -3.98 21.53 -27.46
C LEU A 291 -4.16 22.01 -28.90
N ALA A 292 -3.78 23.25 -29.21
CA ALA A 292 -3.87 23.81 -30.56
C ALA A 292 -3.06 23.02 -31.61
N GLN A 293 -2.02 22.29 -31.17
CA GLN A 293 -1.13 21.52 -32.04
C GLN A 293 -1.35 20.01 -31.94
N SER A 294 -2.13 19.55 -30.96
CA SER A 294 -2.36 18.12 -30.76
C SER A 294 -3.30 17.54 -31.81
N THR A 295 -2.80 16.54 -32.55
CA THR A 295 -3.59 15.72 -33.46
C THR A 295 -3.96 14.36 -32.83
N TYR A 296 -3.60 14.13 -31.57
CA TYR A 296 -3.80 12.85 -30.90
C TYR A 296 -5.17 12.81 -30.20
N PRO A 297 -6.11 11.94 -30.62
CA PRO A 297 -7.49 11.98 -30.12
C PRO A 297 -7.65 11.85 -28.60
N PRO A 298 -6.84 11.06 -27.87
CA PRO A 298 -6.92 11.02 -26.41
C PRO A 298 -6.55 12.34 -25.70
N GLU A 299 -5.66 13.15 -26.27
CA GLU A 299 -5.30 14.48 -25.72
C GLU A 299 -6.41 15.50 -25.96
N GLN A 300 -7.20 15.33 -27.02
CA GLN A 300 -8.36 16.17 -27.32
C GLN A 300 -9.53 15.95 -26.34
N ASN A 301 -9.51 14.87 -25.54
CA ASN A 301 -10.49 14.62 -24.48
C ASN A 301 -10.13 15.27 -23.14
N ILE A 302 -9.01 16.00 -23.08
CA ILE A 302 -8.60 16.73 -21.90
C ILE A 302 -9.16 18.15 -21.98
N ALA A 303 -10.03 18.48 -21.04
CA ALA A 303 -10.57 19.83 -20.89
C ALA A 303 -9.87 20.53 -19.72
N VAL A 304 -9.50 21.79 -19.90
CA VAL A 304 -8.85 22.61 -18.88
C VAL A 304 -9.59 23.93 -18.76
N ALA A 305 -9.99 24.28 -17.54
CA ALA A 305 -10.66 25.54 -17.26
C ALA A 305 -9.64 26.68 -17.08
N PRO A 306 -10.04 27.95 -17.30
CA PRO A 306 -9.24 29.09 -16.87
C PRO A 306 -8.84 28.97 -15.39
N PRO A 307 -7.62 29.39 -15.03
CA PRO A 307 -7.13 29.25 -13.66
C PRO A 307 -7.94 30.13 -12.70
N VAL A 308 -8.10 29.63 -11.47
CA VAL A 308 -8.67 30.37 -10.35
C VAL A 308 -7.59 30.47 -9.29
N GLN A 309 -7.14 31.69 -9.01
CA GLN A 309 -5.97 31.92 -8.19
C GLN A 309 -4.74 31.12 -8.69
N SER A 310 -4.00 30.49 -7.77
CA SER A 310 -2.85 29.63 -8.09
C SER A 310 -3.25 28.22 -8.54
N TYR A 311 -4.49 28.00 -8.97
CA TYR A 311 -5.00 26.68 -9.31
C TYR A 311 -5.39 26.56 -10.79
N LEU A 312 -5.10 25.39 -11.35
CA LEU A 312 -5.57 24.96 -12.66
C LEU A 312 -6.36 23.66 -12.51
N ALA A 313 -7.58 23.61 -13.04
CA ALA A 313 -8.44 22.44 -12.94
C ALA A 313 -8.87 21.95 -14.32
N GLY A 314 -9.12 20.65 -14.43
CA GLY A 314 -9.53 20.06 -15.69
C GLY A 314 -9.97 18.61 -15.56
N THR A 315 -10.15 17.95 -16.70
CA THR A 315 -10.61 16.57 -16.80
C THR A 315 -9.70 15.76 -17.71
N PHE A 316 -9.36 14.51 -17.38
CA PHE A 316 -8.50 13.68 -18.26
C PHE A 316 -9.23 12.96 -19.40
N ASN A 317 -10.51 12.62 -19.20
CA ASN A 317 -11.24 11.71 -20.07
C ASN A 317 -12.75 11.98 -20.05
N ALA A 318 -13.16 13.23 -19.81
CA ALA A 318 -14.58 13.54 -19.65
C ALA A 318 -15.34 13.32 -20.98
N GLU A 319 -16.42 12.54 -20.92
CA GLU A 319 -17.57 12.86 -21.76
C GLU A 319 -18.08 14.23 -21.29
N GLU A 320 -17.97 15.25 -22.13
CA GLU A 320 -18.12 16.69 -21.83
C GLU A 320 -19.29 17.03 -20.87
N ASN A 321 -20.39 16.27 -20.94
CA ASN A 321 -21.59 16.49 -20.12
C ASN A 321 -21.56 15.85 -18.72
N SER A 322 -20.69 14.88 -18.46
CA SER A 322 -20.73 14.05 -17.25
C SER A 322 -19.93 14.64 -16.08
N LEU A 323 -18.93 15.48 -16.37
CA LEU A 323 -18.08 16.13 -15.37
C LEU A 323 -18.22 17.65 -15.32
N SER A 324 -18.97 18.27 -16.24
CA SER A 324 -19.13 19.73 -16.28
C SER A 324 -19.64 20.31 -14.96
N ASP A 325 -20.63 19.66 -14.34
CA ASP A 325 -21.16 20.03 -13.02
C ASP A 325 -20.11 19.87 -11.90
N GLN A 326 -19.30 18.81 -11.93
CA GLN A 326 -18.27 18.58 -10.91
C GLN A 326 -17.10 19.57 -11.08
N LEU A 327 -16.69 19.87 -12.31
CA LEU A 327 -15.69 20.88 -12.60
C LEU A 327 -16.16 22.27 -12.19
N ALA A 328 -17.41 22.63 -12.49
CA ALA A 328 -17.99 23.91 -12.05
C ALA A 328 -18.02 24.03 -10.52
N LYS A 329 -18.40 22.96 -9.81
CA LYS A 329 -18.36 22.92 -8.34
C LYS A 329 -16.95 23.06 -7.79
N LEU A 330 -15.98 22.41 -8.42
CA LEU A 330 -14.56 22.53 -8.05
C LEU A 330 -14.09 23.98 -8.20
N LEU A 331 -14.36 24.62 -9.34
CA LEU A 331 -13.98 26.02 -9.57
C LEU A 331 -14.65 26.99 -8.60
N ALA A 332 -15.95 26.80 -8.33
CA ALA A 332 -16.68 27.60 -7.35
C ALA A 332 -16.10 27.47 -5.93
N ALA A 333 -15.66 26.26 -5.54
CA ALA A 333 -15.01 26.03 -4.25
C ALA A 333 -13.65 26.75 -4.13
N LEU A 334 -12.99 27.03 -5.26
CA LEU A 334 -11.75 27.79 -5.33
C LEU A 334 -11.98 29.32 -5.39
N GLY A 335 -13.23 29.77 -5.46
CA GLY A 335 -13.61 31.19 -5.56
C GLY A 335 -13.77 31.72 -6.98
N GLY A 336 -13.96 30.83 -7.96
CA GLY A 336 -14.27 31.17 -9.37
C GLY A 336 -15.74 31.16 -9.71
#